data_AF-A0A843HYS6-F1
#
_entry.id   AF-A0A843HYS6-F1
#
_cell.length_a   1.000
_cell.length_b   1.000
_cell.length_c   1.000
_cell.angle_alpha   90.00
_cell.angle_beta   90.00
_cell.angle_gamma   90.00
#
_symmetry.space_group_name_H-M   'P 1'
#
loop_
_entity.id
_entity.type
_entity.pdbx_description
1 polymer ?
#
loop_
_entity_poly.entity_id
_entity_poly.type
_entity_poly.pdbx_seq_one_letter_code
_entity_poly.pdbx_strand_id
1 'polypeptide(L)' 'MIYKLKEGDIVIYAVAGQPRIGKIVRAERQKYTVVSEKGWTSVQRKASELISFDKFSDAIKNTR' A
#
# COMPACT_ATOMS: atom_id res chain seq x y z
N MET A 1 9.73 -5.91 -14.97
CA MET A 1 9.64 -6.53 -13.62
C MET A 1 8.32 -6.08 -12.99
N ILE A 2 7.31 -6.95 -12.89
CA ILE A 2 6.03 -6.59 -12.25
C ILE A 2 6.21 -6.79 -10.75
N TYR A 3 6.39 -5.70 -10.00
CA TYR A 3 6.51 -5.73 -8.55
C TYR A 3 5.25 -6.34 -7.94
N LYS A 4 5.39 -7.52 -7.34
CA LYS A 4 4.32 -8.20 -6.60
C LYS A 4 4.44 -7.80 -5.14
N LEU A 5 3.40 -7.16 -4.61
CA LEU A 5 3.32 -6.77 -3.19
C LEU A 5 3.35 -8.01 -2.29
N LYS A 6 3.99 -7.90 -1.13
CA LYS A 6 4.18 -8.97 -0.15
C LYS A 6 3.81 -8.51 1.25
N GLU A 7 3.61 -9.48 2.13
CA GLU A 7 3.48 -9.22 3.57
C GLU A 7 4.76 -8.55 4.08
N GLY A 8 4.59 -7.50 4.87
CA GLY A 8 5.70 -6.66 5.33
C GLY A 8 5.86 -5.36 4.54
N ASP A 9 5.39 -5.29 3.30
CA ASP A 9 5.57 -4.11 2.46
C ASP A 9 4.78 -2.90 2.98
N ILE A 10 5.40 -1.73 2.90
CA ILE A 10 4.75 -0.45 3.13
C ILE A 10 4.07 -0.01 1.84
N VAL A 11 2.79 0.28 1.95
CA VAL A 11 1.95 0.69 0.82
C VAL A 11 1.14 1.93 1.18
N ILE A 12 0.81 2.67 0.14
CA ILE A 12 -0.12 3.79 0.18
C ILE A 12 -1.44 3.32 -0.39
N TYR A 13 -2.52 3.63 0.32
CA TYR A 13 -3.89 3.29 -0.06
C TYR A 13 -4.82 4.47 0.20
N ALA A 14 -5.92 4.56 -0.53
CA ALA A 14 -6.90 5.64 -0.36
C ALA A 14 -8.01 5.24 0.63
N VAL A 15 -8.35 6.15 1.55
CA VAL A 15 -9.53 6.07 2.42
C VAL A 15 -10.29 7.37 2.29
N ALA A 16 -11.56 7.30 1.85
CA ALA A 16 -12.39 8.48 1.60
C ALA A 16 -11.68 9.55 0.74
N GLY A 17 -10.93 9.12 -0.29
CA GLY A 17 -10.18 10.00 -1.19
C GLY A 17 -8.87 10.55 -0.61
N GLN A 18 -8.54 10.27 0.65
CA GLN A 18 -7.27 10.68 1.25
C GLN A 18 -6.23 9.54 1.21
N PRO A 19 -4.99 9.80 0.75
CA PRO A 19 -3.93 8.82 0.81
C PRO A 19 -3.52 8.55 2.26
N ARG A 20 -3.36 7.28 2.60
CA ARG A 20 -2.92 6.79 3.90
C ARG A 20 -1.79 5.80 3.70
N ILE A 21 -0.87 5.77 4.64
CA ILE A 21 0.24 4.81 4.69
C ILE A 21 -0.16 3.65 5.59
N GLY A 22 0.14 2.44 5.15
CA GLY A 22 -0.05 1.23 5.95
C GLY A 22 0.90 0.13 5.53
N LYS A 23 0.85 -0.96 6.29
CA LYS A 23 1.67 -2.14 6.10
C LYS A 23 0.81 -3.33 5.70
N ILE A 24 1.23 -4.09 4.70
CA ILE A 24 0.57 -5.34 4.35
C ILE A 24 0.87 -6.36 5.45
N VAL A 25 -0.17 -6.81 6.13
CA VAL A 25 -0.07 -7.87 7.15
C VAL A 25 -0.53 -9.23 6.62
N ARG A 26 -1.25 -9.23 5.50
CA ARG A 26 -1.67 -10.46 4.83
C ARG A 26 -1.78 -10.28 3.32
N ALA A 27 -1.22 -11.20 2.54
CA ALA A 27 -1.26 -11.17 1.07
C ALA A 27 -1.94 -12.43 0.53
N GLU A 28 -3.18 -12.30 0.07
CA GLU A 28 -3.92 -13.34 -0.61
C GLU A 28 -3.87 -13.12 -2.14
N ARG A 29 -4.25 -14.16 -2.91
CA ARG A 29 -4.09 -14.24 -4.37
C ARG A 29 -4.49 -12.97 -5.14
N GLN A 30 -5.47 -12.20 -4.66
CA GLN A 30 -5.89 -10.90 -5.21
C GLN A 30 -6.28 -9.84 -4.15
N LYS A 31 -6.13 -10.15 -2.86
CA LYS A 31 -6.56 -9.28 -1.75
C LYS A 31 -5.42 -9.11 -0.77
N TYR A 32 -5.22 -7.90 -0.30
CA TYR A 32 -4.19 -7.57 0.66
C TYR A 32 -4.85 -6.93 1.87
N THR A 33 -4.53 -7.44 3.05
CA THR A 33 -4.92 -6.81 4.31
C THR A 33 -3.84 -5.83 4.68
N VAL A 34 -4.20 -4.55 4.70
CA VAL A 34 -3.31 -3.44 5.05
C VAL A 34 -3.75 -2.90 6.40
N VAL A 35 -2.81 -2.82 7.33
CA VAL A 35 -3.02 -2.18 8.63
C VAL A 35 -2.39 -0.80 8.59
N SER A 36 -3.15 0.21 9.00
CA SER A 36 -2.63 1.57 9.14
C SER A 36 -1.42 1.58 10.07
N GLU A 37 -0.44 2.43 9.81
CA GLU A 37 0.73 2.61 10.69
C GLU A 37 0.33 2.90 12.15
N LYS A 38 -0.82 3.54 12.36
CA LYS A 38 -1.35 3.82 13.70
C LYS A 38 -1.92 2.58 14.42
N GLY A 39 -2.05 1.43 13.75
CA GLY A 39 -2.51 0.16 14.34
C GLY A 39 -4.01 0.02 14.59
N TRP A 40 -4.79 1.10 14.49
CA TRP A 40 -6.22 1.10 14.84
C TRP A 40 -7.16 0.57 13.75
N THR A 41 -6.69 0.39 12.52
CA THR A 41 -7.58 0.06 11.39
C THR A 41 -6.91 -0.87 10.40
N SER A 42 -7.56 -2.00 10.13
CA SER A 42 -7.23 -2.91 9.03
C SER A 42 -8.23 -2.74 7.88
N VAL A 43 -7.73 -2.66 6.65
CA VAL A 43 -8.57 -2.63 5.44
C VAL A 43 -8.12 -3.71 4.47
N GLN A 44 -9.08 -4.35 3.79
CA GLN A 44 -8.77 -5.19 2.65
C GLN A 44 -8.81 -4.38 1.37
N ARG A 45 -7.76 -4.48 0.55
CA ARG A 45 -7.61 -3.77 -0.72
C ARG A 45 -7.09 -4.71 -1.80
N LYS A 46 -7.46 -4.43 -3.05
CA LYS A 46 -6.89 -5.11 -4.21
C LYS A 46 -5.51 -4.54 -4.54
N ALA A 47 -4.68 -5.30 -5.24
CA ALA A 47 -3.35 -4.84 -5.67
C ALA A 47 -3.41 -3.54 -6.49
N SER A 48 -4.48 -3.34 -7.27
CA SER A 48 -4.73 -2.14 -8.07
C SER A 48 -5.04 -0.89 -7.26
N GLU A 49 -5.45 -1.04 -6.00
CA GLU A 49 -5.75 0.07 -5.08
C GLU A 49 -4.56 0.40 -4.17
N LEU A 50 -3.47 -0.37 -4.28
CA LEU A 50 -2.28 -0.23 -3.46
C LEU A 50 -1.11 0.27 -4.29
N ILE A 51 -0.47 1.31 -3.79
CA ILE A 51 0.75 1.87 -4.39
C ILE A 51 1.90 1.50 -3.47
N SER A 52 2.92 0.83 -3.99
CA SER A 52 4.15 0.58 -3.23
C SER A 52 4.79 1.92 -2.85
N PHE A 53 5.20 2.06 -1.59
CA PHE A 53 5.80 3.29 -1.09
C PHE A 53 7.06 3.68 -1.87
N ASP A 54 7.87 2.71 -2.30
CA ASP A 54 9.05 2.96 -3.14
C ASP A 54 8.68 3.65 -4.45
N LYS A 55 7.66 3.14 -5.15
CA LYS A 55 7.17 3.76 -6.40
C LYS A 55 6.65 5.17 -6.19
N PHE A 56 6.00 5.43 -5.06
CA PHE A 56 5.53 6.76 -4.72
C PHE A 56 6.70 7.71 -4.42
N SER A 57 7.70 7.25 -3.67
CA SER A 57 8.93 8.00 -3.41
C SER A 57 9.67 8.32 -4.71
N ASP A 58 9.80 7.37 -5.64
CA ASP A 58 10.40 7.60 -6.95
C ASP A 58 9.60 8.62 -7.78
N ALA A 59 8.26 8.54 -7.78
CA ALA A 59 7.42 9.50 -8.47
C ALA A 59 7.62 10.93 -7.95
N ILE A 60 7.76 11.10 -6.63
CA ILE A 60 8.05 12.41 -6.02
C ILE A 60 9.47 12.87 -6.34
N LYS A 61 10.46 11.98 -6.24
CA LYS A 61 11.87 12.33 -6.49
C LYS A 61 12.12 12.75 -7.94
N ASN A 62 11.39 12.18 -8.89
CA ASN A 62 11.56 12.46 -10.33
C ASN A 62 10.79 13.71 -10.81
N THR A 63 10.19 14.49 -9.90
CA THR A 63 9.52 15.76 -10.22
C THR A 63 10.42 16.97 -9.91
N ARG A 64 11.75 16.79 -9.86
CA ARG A 64 12.71 17.83 -9.50
C ARG A 64 13.79 18.03 -10.56
#